data_AF-A0A7W9LQ70-F1
#
_entry.id   AF-A0A7W9LQ70-F1
#
_cell.length_a   1.000
_cell.length_b   1.000
_cell.length_c   1.000
_cell.angle_alpha   90.00
_cell.angle_beta   90.00
_cell.angle_gamma   90.00
#
_symmetry.space_group_name_H-M   'P 1'
#
loop_
_entity.id
_entity.type
_entity.pdbx_description
1 polymer ?
#
loop_
_entity_poly.entity_id
_entity_poly.type
_entity_poly.pdbx_seq_one_letter_code
_entity_poly.pdbx_strand_id
1 'polypeptide(L)' 'MTDQGAVAWCEENIAGLEVSRHGLAGHHSSEDRPEELAAAINAWADRHRLARQ' A
#
# COMPACT_ATOMS: atom_id res chain seq x y z
N MET A 1 -5.22 10.36 -11.41
CA MET A 1 -3.81 10.36 -11.84
C MET A 1 -2.98 10.95 -10.71
N THR A 2 -2.28 10.13 -9.95
CA THR A 2 -1.17 10.59 -9.10
C THR A 2 0.04 10.79 -10.01
N ASP A 3 0.70 11.93 -9.88
CA ASP A 3 1.94 12.22 -10.59
C ASP A 3 3.01 11.16 -10.27
N GLN A 4 3.94 10.90 -11.19
CA GLN A 4 5.01 9.90 -10.98
C GLN A 4 5.83 10.17 -9.71
N GLY A 5 5.94 11.44 -9.28
CA GLY A 5 6.64 11.84 -8.06
C GLY A 5 5.83 11.71 -6.78
N ALA A 6 4.54 11.38 -6.83
CA ALA A 6 3.68 11.39 -5.65
C ALA A 6 4.16 10.44 -4.54
N VAL A 7 4.63 9.24 -4.90
CA VAL A 7 5.17 8.28 -3.93
C VAL A 7 6.47 8.80 -3.32
N ALA A 8 7.40 9.31 -4.14
CA ALA A 8 8.68 9.84 -3.67
C ALA A 8 8.49 11.03 -2.72
N TRP A 9 7.59 11.96 -3.08
CA TRP A 9 7.24 13.08 -2.20
C TRP A 9 6.66 12.58 -0.86
N CYS A 10 5.78 11.58 -0.88
CA CYS A 10 5.24 11.00 0.35
C CYS A 10 6.33 10.33 1.20
N GLU A 11 7.25 9.57 0.59
CA GLU A 11 8.39 8.95 1.26
C GLU A 11 9.29 9.99 1.95
N GLU A 12 9.45 11.18 1.35
CA GLU A 12 10.24 12.27 1.93
C GLU A 12 9.51 13.07 3.02
N ASN A 13 8.17 13.16 2.97
CA ASN A 13 7.41 14.15 3.75
C ASN A 13 6.47 13.55 4.80
N ILE A 14 6.14 12.25 4.75
CA ILE A 14 5.21 11.61 5.68
C ILE A 14 5.98 10.77 6.71
N ALA A 15 5.95 11.21 7.97
CA ALA A 15 6.57 10.47 9.07
C ALA A 15 5.88 9.11 9.30
N GLY A 16 6.66 8.05 9.42
CA GLY A 16 6.16 6.69 9.65
C GLY A 16 5.51 6.03 8.43
N LEU A 17 5.70 6.57 7.22
CA LEU A 17 5.20 5.96 5.99
C LEU A 17 5.91 4.64 5.68
N GLU A 18 5.11 3.62 5.35
CA GLU A 18 5.58 2.37 4.75
C GLU A 18 4.98 2.24 3.34
N VAL A 19 5.80 1.85 2.36
CA VAL A 19 5.37 1.69 0.97
C VAL A 19 5.53 0.23 0.54
N SER A 20 4.40 -0.41 0.17
CA SER A 20 4.39 -1.70 -0.50
C SER A 20 4.19 -1.50 -2.01
N ARG A 21 5.13 -2.01 -2.81
CA ARG A 21 5.10 -1.92 -4.26
C ARG A 21 4.57 -3.24 -4.83
N HIS A 22 3.45 -3.14 -5.55
CA HIS A 22 2.75 -4.26 -6.15
C HIS A 22 2.96 -4.29 -7.67
N GLY A 23 2.64 -5.42 -8.29
CA GLY A 23 2.74 -5.58 -9.74
C GLY A 23 1.85 -4.59 -10.52
N LEU A 24 2.06 -4.51 -11.83
CA LEU A 24 1.24 -3.68 -12.71
C LEU A 24 -0.25 -4.02 -12.55
N ALA A 25 -1.07 -3.00 -12.37
CA ALA A 25 -2.52 -3.06 -12.35
C ALA A 25 -3.10 -2.03 -13.33
N GLY A 26 -4.35 -2.23 -13.72
CA GLY A 26 -5.13 -1.29 -14.51
C GLY A 26 -5.56 -0.08 -13.69
N HIS A 27 -6.68 0.54 -14.08
CA HIS A 27 -7.14 1.77 -13.42
C HIS A 27 -7.50 1.54 -11.95
N HIS A 28 -7.98 0.35 -11.61
CA HIS A 28 -8.48 0.00 -10.29
C HIS A 28 -7.65 -1.15 -9.70
N SER A 29 -6.54 -0.81 -9.06
CA SER A 29 -5.63 -1.81 -8.47
C SER A 29 -6.31 -2.73 -7.46
N SER A 30 -7.31 -2.24 -6.71
CA SER A 30 -8.07 -3.04 -5.75
C SER A 30 -8.94 -4.13 -6.40
N GLU A 31 -9.48 -3.87 -7.59
CA GLU A 31 -10.31 -4.81 -8.33
C GLU A 31 -9.47 -5.78 -9.16
N ASP A 32 -8.32 -5.34 -9.65
CA ASP A 32 -7.42 -6.18 -10.43
C ASP A 32 -6.62 -7.15 -9.56
N ARG A 33 -6.29 -6.74 -8.32
CA ARG A 33 -5.41 -7.49 -7.41
C ARG A 33 -5.92 -7.53 -5.96
N PRO A 34 -7.19 -7.88 -5.71
CA PRO A 34 -7.80 -7.78 -4.38
C PRO A 34 -7.06 -8.59 -3.32
N GLU A 35 -6.66 -9.83 -3.65
CA GLU A 35 -5.97 -10.73 -2.72
C GLU A 35 -4.56 -10.23 -2.37
N GLU A 36 -3.83 -9.69 -3.35
CA GLU A 36 -2.46 -9.17 -3.16
C GLU A 36 -2.47 -7.95 -2.24
N LEU A 37 -3.41 -7.02 -2.46
CA LEU A 37 -3.59 -5.84 -1.62
C LEU A 37 -4.08 -6.24 -0.22
N ALA A 38 -5.03 -7.16 -0.10
CA ALA A 38 -5.51 -7.64 1.19
C ALA A 38 -4.39 -8.29 2.01
N ALA A 39 -3.54 -9.11 1.38
CA ALA A 39 -2.39 -9.72 2.05
C ALA A 39 -1.39 -8.66 2.55
N ALA A 40 -1.10 -7.63 1.75
CA ALA A 40 -0.19 -6.56 2.17
C ALA A 40 -0.73 -5.75 3.36
N ILE A 41 -2.03 -5.42 3.33
CA ILE A 41 -2.69 -4.69 4.43
C ILE A 41 -2.70 -5.55 5.70
N ASN A 42 -3.05 -6.83 5.61
CA ASN A 42 -3.06 -7.74 6.76
C ASN A 42 -1.66 -7.89 7.35
N ALA A 43 -0.64 -8.11 6.52
CA ALA A 43 0.74 -8.22 6.98
C ALA A 43 1.23 -6.93 7.67
N TRP A 44 0.82 -5.76 7.17
CA TRP A 44 1.09 -4.49 7.84
C TRP A 44 0.37 -4.39 9.19
N ALA A 45 -0.93 -4.71 9.23
CA ALA A 45 -1.72 -4.70 10.46
C ALA A 45 -1.14 -5.67 11.52
N ASP A 46 -0.69 -6.86 11.12
CA ASP A 46 -0.06 -7.83 12.02
C ASP A 46 1.25 -7.31 12.62
N ARG A 47 2.12 -6.69 11.80
CA ARG A 47 3.37 -6.06 12.29
C ARG A 47 3.10 -4.98 13.33
N HIS A 48 2.02 -4.22 13.14
CA HIS A 48 1.60 -3.16 14.04
C HIS A 48 0.66 -3.61 15.15
N ARG A 49 0.33 -4.92 15.22
CA ARG A 49 -0.61 -5.52 16.19
C ARG A 49 -2.00 -4.85 16.16
N LEU A 50 -2.48 -4.51 14.97
CA LEU A 50 -3.77 -3.86 14.73
C LEU A 50 -4.86 -4.86 14.30
N ALA A 51 -4.50 -6.09 13.94
CA ALA A 51 -5.46 -7.12 13.65
C ALA A 51 -6.28 -7.45 14.91
N ARG A 52 -7.62 -7.56 14.73
CA ARG A 52 -8.52 -7.93 15.82
C ARG A 52 -8.22 -9.36 16.27
N GLN A 53 -8.05 -9.53 17.58
CA GLN A 53 -7.84 -10.82 18.24
C GLN A 53 -9.11 -11.65 18.28
#